data_AF-T1C487-F1
#
_entry.id   AF-T1C487-F1
#
_cell.length_a   1.000
_cell.length_b   1.000
_cell.length_c   1.000
_cell.angle_alpha   90.00
_cell.angle_beta   90.00
_cell.angle_gamma   90.00
#
_symmetry.space_group_name_H-M   'P 1'
#
loop_
_entity.id
_entity.type
_entity.pdbx_description
1 polymer ?
#
loop_
_entity_poly.entity_id
_entity_poly.type
_entity_poly.pdbx_seq_one_letter_code
_entity_poly.pdbx_strand_id
1 'polypeptide(L)'
;MTVDTDPMPPSGLDLRALVSRLARRTPTRTEADVQADVRDLLLHGGLNLAAEDLTVQLEAQVGDRRRIDVETGFTVIEVKKDLRAGTVLAEAVEQLAGYVAERTKRLNQRYVGVLTDGADWRCYHLRVDEELEEVAHHVVDPAQPDPDRLCVWLEAILATEAQIRPTPQEIDRRIGADSPGHALERAGLRDLWSLAREAPEARLKRRLWARLLTTAFGSQFADDD
;
A
#
# COMPACT_ATOMS: atom_id res chain seq x y z
N MET A 1 -45.88 -5.38 33.27
CA MET A 1 -45.55 -4.61 32.06
C MET A 1 -44.07 -4.81 31.80
N THR A 2 -43.73 -5.94 31.19
CA THR A 2 -42.37 -6.32 30.79
C THR A 2 -42.09 -5.61 29.47
N VAL A 3 -41.14 -4.68 29.48
CA VAL A 3 -40.63 -4.07 28.25
C VAL A 3 -39.71 -5.11 27.62
N ASP A 4 -40.20 -5.76 26.57
CA ASP A 4 -39.36 -6.50 25.63
C ASP A 4 -38.42 -5.48 24.97
N THR A 5 -37.17 -5.46 25.41
CA THR A 5 -36.08 -4.88 24.62
C THR A 5 -35.68 -5.92 23.59
N ASP A 6 -36.30 -5.84 22.43
CA ASP A 6 -35.86 -6.53 21.23
C ASP A 6 -34.38 -6.17 20.98
N PRO A 7 -33.46 -7.14 20.86
CA PRO A 7 -32.07 -6.82 20.56
C PRO A 7 -32.02 -6.20 19.17
N MET A 8 -31.56 -4.95 19.10
CA MET A 8 -31.14 -4.36 17.83
C MET A 8 -30.16 -5.31 17.14
N PRO A 9 -30.36 -5.63 15.85
CA PRO A 9 -29.36 -6.39 15.11
C PRO A 9 -28.06 -5.57 15.10
N PRO A 10 -26.89 -6.21 15.11
CA PRO A 10 -25.63 -5.48 14.95
C PRO A 10 -25.63 -4.84 13.56
N SER A 11 -26.01 -3.57 13.47
CA SER A 11 -25.85 -2.75 12.26
C SER A 11 -24.39 -2.31 12.18
N GLY A 12 -23.53 -3.26 11.81
CA GLY A 12 -22.13 -3.08 11.48
C GLY A 12 -21.73 -4.14 10.46
N LEU A 13 -21.01 -3.73 9.42
CA LEU A 13 -20.50 -4.65 8.40
C LEU A 13 -19.54 -5.66 9.05
N ASP A 14 -19.77 -6.96 8.88
CA ASP A 14 -18.87 -8.00 9.41
C ASP A 14 -17.58 -8.04 8.58
N LEU A 15 -16.55 -7.34 9.07
CA LEU A 15 -15.24 -7.24 8.43
C LEU A 15 -14.56 -8.60 8.25
N ARG A 16 -14.77 -9.53 9.19
CA ARG A 16 -14.21 -10.88 9.09
C ARG A 16 -14.84 -11.63 7.93
N ALA A 17 -16.16 -11.55 7.79
CA ALA A 17 -16.86 -12.14 6.65
C ALA A 17 -16.49 -11.46 5.32
N LEU A 18 -16.36 -10.13 5.30
CA LEU A 18 -15.92 -9.37 4.13
C LEU A 18 -14.53 -9.80 3.67
N VAL A 19 -13.53 -9.75 4.55
CA VAL A 19 -12.14 -10.12 4.23
C VAL A 19 -12.04 -11.59 3.82
N SER A 20 -12.79 -12.49 4.46
CA SER A 20 -12.86 -13.89 4.02
C SER A 20 -13.43 -14.02 2.61
N ARG A 21 -14.52 -13.30 2.29
CA ARG A 21 -15.15 -13.33 0.95
C ARG A 21 -14.21 -12.77 -0.11
N LEU A 22 -13.59 -11.64 0.17
CA LEU A 22 -12.65 -10.95 -0.70
C LEU A 22 -11.41 -11.82 -0.98
N ALA A 23 -10.94 -12.59 0.00
CA ALA A 23 -9.86 -13.57 -0.20
C ALA A 23 -10.32 -14.88 -0.89
N ARG A 24 -11.62 -15.18 -0.90
CA ARG A 24 -12.16 -16.36 -1.60
C ARG A 24 -12.23 -16.07 -3.10
N ARG A 25 -11.27 -16.63 -3.83
CA ARG A 25 -11.16 -16.56 -5.30
C ARG A 25 -12.21 -17.42 -6.03
N THR A 26 -13.48 -17.23 -5.71
CA THR A 26 -14.56 -18.05 -6.27
C THR A 26 -14.70 -17.82 -7.78
N PRO A 27 -14.93 -18.86 -8.61
CA PRO A 27 -15.01 -18.71 -10.06
C PRO A 27 -16.09 -17.73 -10.53
N THR A 28 -17.19 -17.63 -9.78
CA THR A 28 -18.35 -16.78 -10.08
C THR A 28 -18.14 -15.30 -9.76
N ARG A 29 -17.10 -14.93 -9.00
CA ARG A 29 -16.84 -13.52 -8.69
C ARG A 29 -16.39 -12.77 -9.94
N THR A 30 -16.81 -11.53 -10.07
CA THR A 30 -16.33 -10.59 -11.08
C THR A 30 -15.27 -9.67 -10.47
N GLU A 31 -14.51 -8.97 -11.31
CA GLU A 31 -13.57 -7.94 -10.86
C GLU A 31 -14.32 -6.80 -10.12
N ALA A 32 -15.51 -6.44 -10.62
CA ALA A 32 -16.37 -5.44 -9.98
C ALA A 32 -16.82 -5.85 -8.58
N ASP A 33 -17.06 -7.14 -8.32
CA ASP A 33 -17.38 -7.64 -6.97
C ASP A 33 -16.19 -7.46 -6.03
N VAL A 34 -14.96 -7.77 -6.51
CA VAL A 34 -13.74 -7.57 -5.71
C VAL A 34 -13.51 -6.08 -5.45
N GLN A 35 -13.71 -5.23 -6.46
CA GLN A 35 -13.60 -3.78 -6.34
C GLN A 35 -14.60 -3.22 -5.32
N ALA A 36 -15.85 -3.69 -5.34
CA ALA A 36 -16.87 -3.30 -4.37
C ALA A 36 -16.48 -3.72 -2.95
N ASP A 37 -16.03 -4.96 -2.76
CA ASP A 37 -15.58 -5.44 -1.46
C ASP A 37 -14.33 -4.70 -0.94
N VAL A 38 -13.38 -4.35 -1.82
CA VAL A 38 -12.22 -3.52 -1.47
C VAL A 38 -12.69 -2.13 -1.03
N ARG A 39 -13.63 -1.51 -1.76
CA ARG A 39 -14.20 -0.22 -1.37
C ARG A 39 -14.89 -0.30 0.00
N ASP A 40 -15.67 -1.36 0.25
CA ASP A 40 -16.33 -1.57 1.53
C ASP A 40 -15.32 -1.74 2.67
N LEU A 41 -14.20 -2.45 2.42
CA LEU A 41 -13.11 -2.59 3.38
C LEU A 41 -12.47 -1.23 3.69
N LEU A 42 -12.22 -0.41 2.67
CA LEU A 42 -11.60 0.90 2.87
C LEU A 42 -12.49 1.84 3.70
N LEU A 43 -13.82 1.81 3.49
CA LEU A 43 -14.78 2.67 4.18
C LEU A 43 -15.11 2.19 5.60
N HIS A 44 -15.18 0.87 5.81
CA HIS A 44 -15.68 0.30 7.07
C HIS A 44 -14.60 -0.40 7.90
N GLY A 45 -13.39 -0.55 7.35
CA GLY A 45 -12.24 -1.20 7.99
C GLY A 45 -11.52 -0.35 9.04
N GLY A 46 -12.07 0.80 9.44
CA GLY A 46 -11.45 1.68 10.42
C GLY A 46 -10.32 2.57 9.90
N LEU A 47 -10.10 2.62 8.57
CA LEU A 47 -9.00 3.37 7.94
C LEU A 47 -9.20 4.90 7.95
N ASN A 48 -10.23 5.41 8.63
CA ASN A 48 -10.61 6.82 8.68
C ASN A 48 -10.82 7.45 7.29
N LEU A 49 -11.48 6.71 6.40
CA LEU A 49 -11.82 7.15 5.03
C LEU A 49 -13.33 7.29 4.89
N ALA A 50 -13.78 8.42 4.38
CA ALA A 50 -15.14 8.66 3.95
C ALA A 50 -15.32 8.36 2.46
N ALA A 51 -16.58 8.25 2.02
CA ALA A 51 -16.91 7.96 0.61
C ALA A 51 -16.36 9.00 -0.37
N GLU A 52 -16.17 10.24 0.09
CA GLU A 52 -15.59 11.37 -0.65
C GLU A 52 -14.07 11.30 -0.79
N ASP A 53 -13.39 10.60 0.11
CA ASP A 53 -11.93 10.37 0.02
C ASP A 53 -11.59 9.32 -1.05
N LEU A 54 -12.55 8.46 -1.40
CA LEU A 54 -12.39 7.42 -2.41
C LEU A 54 -12.84 7.91 -3.78
N THR A 55 -11.89 8.37 -4.58
CA THR A 55 -12.16 8.78 -5.95
C THR A 55 -12.05 7.59 -6.91
N VAL A 56 -13.04 7.46 -7.80
CA VAL A 56 -12.99 6.55 -8.94
C VAL A 56 -12.80 7.43 -10.17
N GLN A 57 -11.58 7.48 -10.70
CA GLN A 57 -11.27 8.36 -11.82
C GLN A 57 -11.39 7.62 -13.15
N LEU A 58 -12.26 8.15 -14.01
CA LEU A 58 -12.42 7.77 -15.40
C LEU A 58 -11.59 8.73 -16.24
N GLU A 59 -10.38 8.34 -16.64
CA GLU A 59 -9.68 9.09 -17.66
C GLU A 59 -10.07 8.56 -19.05
N ALA A 60 -10.26 9.47 -19.99
CA ALA A 60 -10.52 9.15 -21.38
C ALA A 60 -9.49 9.87 -22.25
N GLN A 61 -8.63 9.11 -22.93
CA GLN A 61 -8.09 9.53 -24.21
C GLN A 61 -7.84 8.33 -25.13
N VAL A 62 -8.63 8.30 -26.20
CA VAL A 62 -8.48 7.52 -27.46
C VAL A 62 -8.06 6.05 -27.31
N GLY A 63 -9.07 5.18 -27.32
CA GLY A 63 -8.91 3.75 -27.63
C GLY A 63 -8.92 2.82 -26.42
N ASP A 64 -8.42 3.26 -25.27
CA ASP A 64 -8.27 2.41 -24.09
C ASP A 64 -8.73 3.17 -22.84
N ARG A 65 -9.95 2.89 -22.38
CA ARG A 65 -10.62 3.62 -21.29
C ARG A 65 -10.10 3.09 -19.96
N ARG A 66 -8.87 3.47 -19.62
CA ARG A 66 -8.16 3.06 -18.41
C ARG A 66 -8.77 3.77 -17.19
N ARG A 67 -9.54 3.01 -16.42
CA ARG A 67 -10.16 3.45 -15.15
C ARG A 67 -9.25 3.01 -14.00
N ILE A 68 -8.96 3.92 -13.08
CA ILE A 68 -8.36 3.55 -11.79
C ILE A 68 -9.48 3.02 -10.89
N ASP A 69 -9.24 1.89 -10.24
CA ASP A 69 -10.27 1.27 -9.42
C ASP A 69 -10.58 2.05 -8.15
N VAL A 70 -9.54 2.46 -7.41
CA VAL A 70 -9.65 3.34 -6.26
C VAL A 70 -8.43 4.26 -6.18
N GLU A 71 -8.64 5.55 -5.98
CA GLU A 71 -7.59 6.51 -5.65
C GLU A 71 -7.96 7.24 -4.36
N THR A 72 -7.04 7.24 -3.39
CA THR A 72 -7.19 7.86 -2.06
C THR A 72 -5.84 8.39 -1.57
N GLY A 73 -5.81 9.63 -1.08
CA GLY A 73 -4.55 10.30 -0.73
C GLY A 73 -3.56 10.31 -1.91
N PHE A 74 -2.35 9.80 -1.68
CA PHE A 74 -1.33 9.57 -2.72
C PHE A 74 -1.19 8.08 -3.08
N THR A 75 -2.28 7.32 -2.97
CA THR A 75 -2.30 5.88 -3.28
C THR A 75 -3.28 5.58 -4.40
N VAL A 76 -2.82 4.82 -5.39
CA VAL A 76 -3.63 4.20 -6.44
C VAL A 76 -3.75 2.72 -6.14
N ILE A 77 -4.98 2.21 -6.08
CA ILE A 77 -5.27 0.79 -5.88
C ILE A 77 -5.90 0.25 -7.16
N GLU A 78 -5.25 -0.74 -7.75
CA GLU A 78 -5.76 -1.52 -8.88
C GLU A 78 -6.25 -2.88 -8.38
N VAL A 79 -7.43 -3.30 -8.82
CA VAL A 79 -8.08 -4.53 -8.40
C VAL A 79 -8.23 -5.47 -9.59
N LYS A 80 -7.81 -6.73 -9.43
CA LYS A 80 -8.00 -7.78 -10.44
C LYS A 80 -8.85 -8.92 -9.92
N LYS A 81 -9.54 -9.62 -10.83
CA LYS A 81 -10.33 -10.80 -10.45
C LYS A 81 -9.50 -11.93 -9.82
N ASP A 82 -8.30 -12.23 -10.33
CA ASP A 82 -7.37 -13.24 -9.77
C ASP A 82 -5.97 -12.96 -10.31
N LEU A 83 -5.03 -12.62 -9.43
CA LEU A 83 -3.66 -12.26 -9.83
C LEU A 83 -2.83 -13.47 -10.27
N ARG A 84 -3.28 -14.70 -9.98
CA ARG A 84 -2.54 -15.93 -10.33
C ARG A 84 -2.76 -16.37 -11.77
N ALA A 85 -3.68 -15.72 -12.49
CA ALA A 85 -4.07 -16.11 -13.83
C ALA A 85 -3.06 -15.62 -14.88
N GLY A 86 -2.25 -16.52 -15.43
CA GLY A 86 -1.42 -16.24 -16.62
C GLY A 86 -0.55 -14.99 -16.47
N THR A 87 -0.74 -14.02 -17.37
CA THR A 87 -0.02 -12.75 -17.44
C THR A 87 -0.65 -11.61 -16.63
N VAL A 88 -1.79 -11.86 -15.96
CA VAL A 88 -2.59 -10.81 -15.29
C VAL A 88 -1.76 -9.98 -14.31
N LEU A 89 -0.89 -10.60 -13.51
CA LEU A 89 -0.04 -9.87 -12.59
C LEU A 89 0.92 -8.92 -13.33
N ALA A 90 1.59 -9.39 -14.37
CA ALA A 90 2.56 -8.57 -15.11
C ALA A 90 1.88 -7.41 -15.85
N GLU A 91 0.76 -7.68 -16.52
CA GLU A 91 -0.04 -6.65 -17.21
C GLU A 91 -0.61 -5.62 -16.23
N ALA A 92 -1.07 -6.06 -15.04
CA ALA A 92 -1.58 -5.17 -14.02
C ALA A 92 -0.48 -4.30 -13.40
N VAL A 93 0.73 -4.82 -13.23
CA VAL A 93 1.89 -4.02 -12.78
C VAL A 93 2.26 -2.97 -13.82
N GLU A 94 2.30 -3.31 -15.11
CA GLU A 94 2.56 -2.35 -16.19
C GLU A 94 1.48 -1.24 -16.23
N GLN A 95 0.20 -1.63 -16.11
CA GLN A 95 -0.91 -0.70 -16.06
C GLN A 95 -0.82 0.24 -14.85
N LEU A 96 -0.54 -0.31 -13.66
CA LEU A 96 -0.39 0.44 -12.42
C LEU A 96 0.80 1.42 -12.50
N ALA A 97 1.91 1.01 -13.12
CA ALA A 97 3.08 1.85 -13.32
C ALA A 97 2.73 3.14 -14.08
N GLY A 98 1.95 3.00 -15.16
CA GLY A 98 1.46 4.14 -15.94
C GLY A 98 0.67 5.14 -15.10
N TYR A 99 -0.27 4.66 -14.29
CA TYR A 99 -1.07 5.54 -13.42
C TYR A 99 -0.22 6.22 -12.34
N VAL A 100 0.63 5.46 -11.65
CA VAL A 100 1.47 6.00 -10.58
C VAL A 100 2.45 7.04 -11.13
N ALA A 101 3.05 6.79 -12.30
CA ALA A 101 3.94 7.74 -12.97
C ALA A 101 3.22 9.02 -13.40
N GLU A 102 2.05 8.90 -14.01
CA GLU A 102 1.24 10.05 -14.43
C GLU A 102 0.85 10.91 -13.22
N ARG A 103 0.35 10.29 -12.15
CA ARG A 103 -0.04 10.97 -10.91
C ARG A 103 1.13 11.65 -10.22
N THR A 104 2.25 10.95 -10.11
CA THR A 104 3.49 11.49 -9.54
C THR A 104 3.93 12.76 -10.27
N LYS A 105 3.92 12.72 -11.62
CA LYS A 105 4.27 13.86 -12.46
C LYS A 105 3.27 15.01 -12.33
N ARG A 106 1.96 14.71 -12.40
CA ARG A 106 0.89 15.71 -12.41
C ARG A 106 0.80 16.50 -11.11
N LEU A 107 0.96 15.83 -9.97
CA LEU A 107 0.78 16.42 -8.65
C LEU A 107 2.10 16.78 -7.97
N ASN A 108 3.24 16.39 -8.55
CA ASN A 108 4.57 16.61 -7.99
C ASN A 108 4.66 16.12 -6.53
N GLN A 109 4.09 14.94 -6.29
CA GLN A 109 4.06 14.22 -5.01
C GLN A 109 4.35 12.75 -5.29
N ARG A 110 4.98 12.05 -4.35
CA ARG A 110 5.24 10.61 -4.49
C ARG A 110 3.92 9.86 -4.40
N TYR A 111 3.54 9.15 -5.45
CA TYR A 111 2.43 8.21 -5.41
C TYR A 111 2.89 6.78 -5.13
N VAL A 112 2.01 6.02 -4.48
CA VAL A 112 2.18 4.60 -4.18
C VAL A 112 1.16 3.80 -4.97
N GLY A 113 1.58 2.65 -5.51
CA GLY A 113 0.69 1.70 -6.18
C GLY A 113 0.37 0.54 -5.26
N VAL A 114 -0.89 0.13 -5.20
CA VAL A 114 -1.32 -1.12 -4.56
C VAL A 114 -2.05 -1.97 -5.60
N LEU A 115 -1.71 -3.25 -5.66
CA LEU A 115 -2.38 -4.23 -6.53
C LEU A 115 -2.99 -5.33 -5.67
N THR A 116 -4.24 -5.71 -5.94
CA THR A 116 -4.87 -6.79 -5.19
C THR A 116 -5.91 -7.60 -5.97
N ASP A 117 -6.07 -8.87 -5.60
CA ASP A 117 -7.27 -9.69 -5.90
C ASP A 117 -8.07 -10.05 -4.65
N GLY A 118 -7.80 -9.33 -3.56
CA GLY A 118 -8.36 -9.52 -2.24
C GLY A 118 -7.64 -10.56 -1.37
N ALA A 119 -7.02 -11.57 -1.96
CA ALA A 119 -6.21 -12.53 -1.19
C ALA A 119 -4.72 -12.18 -1.21
N ASP A 120 -4.22 -11.61 -2.30
CA ASP A 120 -2.85 -11.15 -2.46
C ASP A 120 -2.89 -9.61 -2.55
N TRP A 121 -2.12 -8.92 -1.70
CA TRP A 121 -2.02 -7.46 -1.63
C TRP A 121 -0.56 -7.05 -1.75
N ARG A 122 -0.23 -6.31 -2.81
CA ARG A 122 1.14 -5.92 -3.15
C ARG A 122 1.24 -4.42 -3.18
N CYS A 123 2.25 -3.88 -2.50
CA CYS A 123 2.55 -2.45 -2.46
C CYS A 123 3.80 -2.18 -3.30
N TYR A 124 3.72 -1.15 -4.14
CA TYR A 124 4.71 -0.78 -5.11
C TYR A 124 5.17 0.66 -4.94
N HIS A 125 6.48 0.84 -5.03
CA HIS A 125 7.14 2.14 -5.13
C HIS A 125 7.54 2.39 -6.59
N LEU A 126 7.28 3.61 -7.09
CA LEU A 126 7.75 4.03 -8.39
C LEU A 126 9.19 4.49 -8.31
N ARG A 127 10.08 3.74 -8.96
CA ARG A 127 11.50 4.07 -9.01
C ARG A 127 11.77 5.27 -9.90
N VAL A 128 12.98 5.81 -9.77
CA VAL A 128 13.51 6.88 -10.64
C VAL A 128 13.44 6.54 -12.13
N ASP A 129 13.57 5.27 -12.51
CA ASP A 129 13.49 4.80 -13.90
C ASP A 129 12.06 4.49 -14.37
N GLU A 130 11.05 4.94 -13.60
CA GLU A 130 9.61 4.79 -13.87
C GLU A 130 9.09 3.33 -13.84
N GLU A 131 9.92 2.39 -13.38
CA GLU A 131 9.50 1.01 -13.10
C GLU A 131 8.93 0.89 -11.67
N LEU A 132 7.94 0.01 -11.49
CA LEU A 132 7.43 -0.33 -10.16
C LEU A 132 8.29 -1.41 -9.51
N GLU A 133 8.67 -1.15 -8.26
CA GLU A 133 9.30 -2.13 -7.38
C GLU A 133 8.33 -2.55 -6.28
N GLU A 134 8.12 -3.85 -6.13
CA GLU A 134 7.35 -4.37 -5.00
C GLU A 134 8.15 -4.17 -3.71
N VAL A 135 7.61 -3.37 -2.79
CA VAL A 135 8.27 -3.03 -1.52
C VAL A 135 7.64 -3.71 -0.31
N ALA A 136 6.37 -4.12 -0.42
CA ALA A 136 5.71 -4.86 0.63
C ALA A 136 4.60 -5.77 0.07
N HIS A 137 4.35 -6.86 0.79
CA HIS A 137 3.41 -7.89 0.40
C HIS A 137 2.60 -8.37 1.61
N HIS A 138 1.31 -8.60 1.42
CA HIS A 138 0.42 -9.16 2.43
C HIS A 138 -0.52 -10.20 1.80
N VAL A 139 -0.67 -11.34 2.47
CA VAL A 139 -1.54 -12.42 2.00
C VAL A 139 -2.59 -12.72 3.05
N VAL A 140 -3.85 -12.78 2.61
CA VAL A 140 -5.01 -13.12 3.44
C VAL A 140 -5.35 -14.60 3.25
N ASP A 141 -5.37 -15.36 4.34
CA ASP A 141 -5.93 -16.71 4.35
C ASP A 141 -7.47 -16.63 4.49
N PRO A 142 -8.26 -17.07 3.48
CA PRO A 142 -9.71 -17.05 3.59
C PRO A 142 -10.28 -17.96 4.68
N ALA A 143 -9.54 -18.99 5.13
CA ALA A 143 -9.94 -19.87 6.22
C ALA A 143 -9.67 -19.26 7.60
N GLN A 144 -8.66 -18.39 7.69
CA GLN A 144 -8.26 -17.69 8.92
C GLN A 144 -8.07 -16.20 8.63
N PRO A 145 -9.13 -15.48 8.24
CA PRO A 145 -9.04 -14.06 7.93
C PRO A 145 -8.64 -13.27 9.18
N ASP A 146 -7.70 -12.35 9.02
CA ASP A 146 -7.24 -11.39 10.02
C ASP A 146 -7.46 -9.96 9.48
N PRO A 147 -8.70 -9.42 9.62
CA PRO A 147 -9.02 -8.08 9.12
C PRO A 147 -8.16 -7.00 9.76
N ASP A 148 -7.90 -7.09 11.06
CA ASP A 148 -7.14 -6.08 11.81
C ASP A 148 -5.73 -5.97 11.24
N ARG A 149 -5.07 -7.10 10.95
CA ARG A 149 -3.74 -7.09 10.36
C ARG A 149 -3.71 -6.49 8.95
N LEU A 150 -4.72 -6.78 8.12
CA LEU A 150 -4.84 -6.19 6.80
C LEU A 150 -5.10 -4.67 6.88
N CYS A 151 -5.99 -4.24 7.78
CA CYS A 151 -6.30 -2.83 7.98
C CYS A 151 -5.08 -2.05 8.47
N VAL A 152 -4.32 -2.58 9.43
CA VAL A 152 -3.06 -1.98 9.89
C VAL A 152 -2.03 -1.89 8.76
N TRP A 153 -1.94 -2.91 7.90
CA TRP A 153 -1.05 -2.88 6.75
C TRP A 153 -1.45 -1.80 5.74
N LEU A 154 -2.75 -1.66 5.46
CA LEU A 154 -3.29 -0.61 4.58
C LEU A 154 -3.12 0.79 5.19
N GLU A 155 -3.38 0.98 6.48
CA GLU A 155 -3.16 2.25 7.20
C GLU A 155 -1.72 2.73 7.07
N ALA A 156 -0.75 1.83 7.19
CA ALA A 156 0.66 2.16 7.07
C ALA A 156 1.07 2.59 5.65
N ILE A 157 0.30 2.24 4.62
CA ILE A 157 0.49 2.67 3.23
C ILE A 157 -0.25 3.98 2.96
N LEU A 158 -1.51 4.05 3.37
CA LEU A 158 -2.40 5.17 3.09
C LEU A 158 -2.09 6.41 3.94
N ALA A 159 -1.44 6.21 5.10
CA ALA A 159 -1.10 7.24 6.08
C ALA A 159 -2.32 8.09 6.51
N THR A 160 -3.48 7.45 6.67
CA THR A 160 -4.78 8.12 6.87
C THR A 160 -5.10 8.44 8.33
N GLU A 161 -4.48 7.76 9.29
CA GLU A 161 -4.79 7.94 10.70
C GLU A 161 -3.86 8.98 11.36
N ALA A 162 -4.46 9.90 12.10
CA ALA A 162 -3.77 10.95 12.83
C ALA A 162 -3.95 10.76 14.35
N GLN A 163 -3.01 11.29 15.14
CA GLN A 163 -3.07 11.29 16.62
C GLN A 163 -3.11 9.89 17.28
N ILE A 164 -2.53 8.88 16.63
CA ILE A 164 -2.36 7.54 17.19
C ILE A 164 -1.51 7.62 18.47
N ARG A 165 -1.94 6.97 19.54
CA ARG A 165 -1.12 6.84 20.75
C ARG A 165 0.13 6.00 20.42
N PRO A 166 1.35 6.51 20.60
CA PRO A 166 2.57 5.82 20.20
C PRO A 166 2.92 4.70 21.19
N THR A 167 2.24 3.57 21.08
CA THR A 167 2.60 2.36 21.81
C THR A 167 3.71 1.62 21.06
N PRO A 168 4.56 0.82 21.72
CA PRO A 168 5.59 0.03 21.03
C PRO A 168 5.02 -0.84 19.90
N GLN A 169 3.84 -1.42 20.10
CA GLN A 169 3.16 -2.25 19.11
C GLN A 169 2.71 -1.44 17.89
N GLU A 170 2.19 -0.23 18.09
CA GLU A 170 1.79 0.66 16.99
C GLU A 170 3.00 1.21 16.23
N ILE A 171 4.10 1.49 16.93
CA ILE A 171 5.38 1.87 16.30
C ILE A 171 5.88 0.75 15.40
N ASP A 172 5.98 -0.47 15.93
CA ASP A 172 6.48 -1.64 15.19
C ASP A 172 5.61 -1.93 13.96
N ARG A 173 4.29 -1.92 14.12
CA ARG A 173 3.34 -2.19 13.03
C ARG A 173 3.38 -1.17 11.91
N ARG A 174 3.54 0.12 12.23
CA ARG A 174 3.39 1.21 11.24
C ARG A 174 4.71 1.68 10.68
N ILE A 175 5.75 1.76 11.51
CA ILE A 175 7.08 2.30 11.14
C ILE A 175 8.23 1.38 11.54
N GLY A 176 7.96 0.16 12.02
CA GLY A 176 8.97 -0.85 12.26
C GLY A 176 9.63 -1.31 10.95
N ALA A 177 10.79 -1.95 11.05
CA ALA A 177 11.60 -2.32 9.89
C ALA A 177 10.87 -3.23 8.87
N ASP A 178 9.89 -3.99 9.35
CA ASP A 178 9.08 -4.91 8.54
C ASP A 178 7.73 -4.31 8.09
N SER A 179 7.47 -3.02 8.39
CA SER A 179 6.23 -2.36 8.00
C SER A 179 6.26 -1.91 6.52
N PRO A 180 5.11 -1.85 5.84
CA PRO A 180 5.06 -1.34 4.47
C PRO A 180 5.44 0.15 4.40
N GLY A 181 5.10 0.94 5.43
CA GLY A 181 5.49 2.34 5.52
C GLY A 181 7.01 2.53 5.59
N HIS A 182 7.71 1.71 6.39
CA HIS A 182 9.17 1.72 6.43
C HIS A 182 9.77 1.32 5.08
N ALA A 183 9.23 0.28 4.45
CA ALA A 183 9.71 -0.19 3.16
C ALA A 183 9.58 0.90 2.06
N LEU A 184 8.45 1.61 2.02
CA LEU A 184 8.21 2.75 1.14
C LEU A 184 9.20 3.89 1.37
N GLU A 185 9.39 4.30 2.63
CA GLU A 185 10.31 5.39 2.95
C GLU A 185 11.76 5.01 2.65
N ARG A 186 12.15 3.75 2.94
CA ARG A 186 13.47 3.24 2.64
C ARG A 186 13.72 3.19 1.12
N ALA A 187 12.75 2.73 0.33
CA ALA A 187 12.84 2.73 -1.14
C ALA A 187 12.99 4.16 -1.68
N GLY A 188 12.19 5.10 -1.18
CA GLY A 188 12.28 6.49 -1.57
C GLY A 188 13.59 7.19 -1.18
N LEU A 189 14.14 6.90 0.00
CA LEU A 189 15.44 7.41 0.42
C LEU A 189 16.58 6.82 -0.43
N ARG A 190 16.50 5.54 -0.79
CA ARG A 190 17.46 4.90 -1.70
C ARG A 190 17.44 5.55 -3.09
N ASP A 191 16.27 5.93 -3.58
CA ASP A 191 16.13 6.64 -4.86
C ASP A 191 16.70 8.06 -4.81
N LEU A 192 16.41 8.81 -3.74
CA LEU A 192 17.05 10.11 -3.53
C LEU A 192 18.56 9.98 -3.43
N TRP A 193 19.05 8.92 -2.78
CA TRP A 193 20.48 8.64 -2.68
C TRP A 193 21.08 8.28 -4.04
N SER A 194 20.44 7.46 -4.86
CA SER A 194 20.96 7.09 -6.19
C SER A 194 21.13 8.32 -7.10
N LEU A 195 20.24 9.31 -6.98
CA LEU A 195 20.34 10.60 -7.67
C LEU A 195 21.46 11.50 -7.13
N ALA A 196 21.76 11.45 -5.84
CA ALA A 196 22.67 12.36 -5.18
C ALA A 196 24.08 11.82 -4.93
N ARG A 197 24.29 10.49 -4.98
CA ARG A 197 25.53 9.82 -4.53
C ARG A 197 26.78 10.26 -5.27
N GLU A 198 26.66 10.69 -6.53
CA GLU A 198 27.79 11.14 -7.34
C GLU A 198 28.19 12.60 -7.08
N ALA A 199 27.36 13.37 -6.35
CA ALA A 199 27.68 14.75 -6.01
C ALA A 199 28.96 14.82 -5.16
N PRO A 200 29.92 15.72 -5.48
CA PRO A 200 31.18 15.82 -4.74
C PRO A 200 30.99 16.03 -3.23
N GLU A 201 30.04 16.86 -2.81
CA GLU A 201 29.76 17.06 -1.38
C GLU A 201 29.20 15.81 -0.72
N ALA A 202 28.33 15.06 -1.39
CA ALA A 202 27.74 13.82 -0.85
C ALA A 202 28.83 12.77 -0.63
N ARG A 203 29.72 12.58 -1.61
CA ARG A 203 30.87 11.65 -1.52
C ARG A 203 31.84 12.03 -0.40
N LEU A 204 32.13 13.32 -0.26
CA LEU A 204 33.00 13.80 0.81
C LEU A 204 32.38 13.54 2.19
N LYS A 205 31.10 13.89 2.37
CA LYS A 205 30.36 13.65 3.62
C LYS A 205 30.32 12.17 3.98
N ARG A 206 30.00 11.29 3.03
CA ARG A 206 29.96 9.83 3.27
C ARG A 206 31.31 9.28 3.70
N ARG A 207 32.39 9.69 3.02
CA ARG A 207 33.77 9.30 3.36
C ARG A 207 34.17 9.76 4.77
N LEU A 208 33.85 11.00 5.13
CA LEU A 208 34.15 11.53 6.46
C LEU A 208 33.36 10.78 7.53
N TRP A 209 32.09 10.50 7.27
CA TRP A 209 31.23 9.71 8.15
C TRP A 209 31.76 8.29 8.37
N ALA A 210 32.15 7.58 7.29
CA ALA A 210 32.73 6.24 7.38
C ALA A 210 34.01 6.20 8.23
N ARG A 211 34.86 7.24 8.13
CA ARG A 211 36.05 7.38 8.99
C ARG A 211 35.68 7.60 10.46
N LEU A 212 34.67 8.41 10.74
CA LEU A 212 34.19 8.64 12.11
C LEU A 212 33.63 7.34 12.71
N LEU A 213 32.80 6.62 11.95
CA LEU A 213 32.25 5.33 12.38
C LEU A 213 33.35 4.29 12.62
N THR A 214 34.33 4.18 11.73
CA THR A 214 35.47 3.28 11.91
C THR A 214 36.24 3.61 13.19
N THR A 215 36.41 4.90 13.49
CA THR A 215 37.07 5.34 14.72
C THR A 215 36.25 5.01 15.98
N ALA A 216 34.94 5.23 15.93
CA ALA A 216 34.05 5.02 17.07
C ALA A 216 33.81 3.54 17.39
N PHE A 217 33.64 2.71 16.35
CA PHE A 217 33.31 1.29 16.49
C PHE A 217 34.54 0.37 16.47
N GLY A 218 35.72 0.88 16.12
CA GLY A 218 36.98 0.10 16.13
C GLY A 218 37.08 -0.97 15.04
N SER A 219 36.07 -1.10 14.18
CA SER A 219 36.03 -2.00 13.03
C SER A 219 35.89 -1.21 11.73
N GLN A 220 36.42 -1.71 10.63
CA GLN A 220 36.17 -1.12 9.31
C GLN A 220 34.66 -1.08 9.04
N PHE A 221 34.15 0.13 8.82
CA PHE A 221 32.80 0.31 8.31
C PHE A 221 32.85 0.16 6.77
N ALA A 222 32.12 -0.81 6.23
CA ALA A 222 31.99 -0.96 4.78
C ALA A 222 31.13 0.20 4.23
N ASP A 223 31.67 0.87 3.21
CA ASP A 223 31.00 1.97 2.51
C ASP A 223 30.59 1.46 1.12
N ASP A 224 29.74 0.44 1.09
CA ASP A 224 29.36 -0.37 -0.08
C ASP A 224 27.96 -0.06 -0.65
N ASP A 225 27.27 0.94 -0.09
CA ASP A 225 25.99 1.46 -0.60
C ASP A 225 26.14 2.27 -1.92
#